data_AF-A0A6M0BZS7-F1
#
_entry.id   AF-A0A6M0BZS7-F1
#
_cell.length_a   1.000
_cell.length_b   1.000
_cell.length_c   1.000
_cell.angle_alpha   90.00
_cell.angle_beta   90.00
_cell.angle_gamma   90.00
#
_symmetry.space_group_name_H-M   'P 1'
#
loop_
_entity.id
_entity.type
_entity.pdbx_description
1 polymer ?
#
loop_
_entity_poly.entity_id
_entity_poly.type
_entity_poly.pdbx_seq_one_letter_code
_entity_poly.pdbx_strand_id
1 'polypeptide(L)'
;MRKFLRWKFSLLFCLSLLTVSHVFPAYFPPVLAQRIPTPQVQALEPSLASSEISSFVKEGFNYAVELYGESRIPVNKVNLQLYSRALTAMEDRDNGEFTIYLSRRPSEYAFHGQLSHEIGHLLNAQLFDCYVEGMSTLFAEKMLESKGLDWSGWENYFRQGSEPLYGSTYFMMKEVAETAGKANMRSFLNFAVYNDETQKWMHIDIDRWLSSMSDSARNEVKKVINKHIPAVIEAVKSADPLFTCKEPN
;
A
#
# COMPACT_ATOMS: atom_id res chain seq x y z
N MET A 1 49.69 -56.09 -22.75
CA MET A 1 51.02 -56.15 -23.39
C MET A 1 50.99 -55.36 -24.70
N ARG A 2 52.09 -54.64 -25.00
CA ARG A 2 52.34 -53.66 -26.10
C ARG A 2 51.98 -52.20 -25.72
N LYS A 3 52.91 -51.46 -25.09
CA LYS A 3 54.02 -50.62 -25.65
C LYS A 3 53.47 -49.33 -26.31
N PHE A 4 53.46 -48.21 -25.59
CA PHE A 4 54.47 -47.13 -25.59
C PHE A 4 54.72 -46.49 -26.97
N LEU A 5 54.26 -45.25 -27.15
CA LEU A 5 55.02 -44.23 -27.89
C LEU A 5 54.77 -42.84 -27.28
N ARG A 6 55.80 -42.34 -26.59
CA ARG A 6 56.02 -40.92 -26.28
C ARG A 6 56.35 -40.18 -27.58
N TRP A 7 56.07 -38.88 -27.65
CA TRP A 7 56.91 -37.78 -28.17
C TRP A 7 56.16 -36.47 -27.86
N LYS A 8 56.61 -35.70 -26.86
CA LYS A 8 57.57 -34.56 -26.90
C LYS A 8 56.88 -33.20 -27.08
N PHE A 9 56.80 -32.51 -25.93
CA PHE A 9 56.83 -31.08 -25.67
C PHE A 9 57.16 -30.13 -26.83
N SER A 10 56.38 -29.04 -26.95
CA SER A 10 56.91 -27.68 -27.07
C SER A 10 56.09 -26.68 -26.25
N LEU A 11 56.84 -25.91 -25.46
CA LEU A 11 56.47 -24.78 -24.61
C LEU A 11 56.09 -23.54 -25.45
N LEU A 12 55.11 -22.75 -24.98
CA LEU A 12 55.04 -21.28 -25.10
C LEU A 12 53.89 -20.79 -24.19
N PHE A 13 54.18 -20.44 -22.94
CA PHE A 13 54.44 -19.07 -22.41
C PHE A 13 53.17 -18.20 -22.21
N CYS A 14 52.82 -18.05 -20.94
CA CYS A 14 52.20 -16.93 -20.22
C CYS A 14 51.22 -15.99 -20.94
N LEU A 15 49.99 -15.90 -20.40
CA LEU A 15 49.51 -14.67 -19.75
C LEU A 15 48.21 -14.94 -18.97
N SER A 16 48.31 -14.75 -17.65
CA SER A 16 47.20 -14.52 -16.75
C SER A 16 46.43 -13.26 -17.18
N LEU A 17 45.12 -13.36 -17.36
CA LEU A 17 44.23 -12.20 -17.25
C LEU A 17 42.91 -12.65 -16.62
N LEU A 18 42.74 -12.19 -15.39
CA LEU A 18 41.48 -12.05 -14.69
C LEU A 18 40.38 -11.57 -15.66
N THR A 19 39.39 -12.42 -15.92
CA THR A 19 38.09 -11.90 -16.37
C THR A 19 37.41 -11.33 -15.14
N VAL A 20 37.66 -10.04 -14.91
CA VAL A 20 36.88 -9.20 -14.02
C VAL A 20 35.41 -9.34 -14.44
N SER A 21 34.61 -9.72 -13.46
CA SER A 21 33.16 -9.70 -13.46
C SER A 21 32.66 -8.30 -13.81
N HIS A 22 32.33 -8.09 -15.08
CA HIS A 22 31.45 -7.01 -15.49
C HIS A 22 30.02 -7.56 -15.58
N VAL A 23 29.41 -7.73 -14.40
CA VAL A 23 27.96 -7.66 -14.29
C VAL A 23 27.62 -6.23 -14.68
N PHE A 24 27.16 -6.04 -15.91
CA PHE A 24 26.58 -4.78 -16.34
C PHE A 24 25.48 -4.41 -15.34
N PRO A 25 25.47 -3.21 -14.75
CA PRO A 25 24.25 -2.73 -14.13
C PRO A 25 23.21 -2.71 -15.26
N ALA A 26 22.11 -3.44 -15.07
CA ALA A 26 20.96 -3.32 -15.93
C ALA A 26 20.58 -1.84 -15.94
N TYR A 27 20.91 -1.16 -17.03
CA TYR A 27 20.53 0.22 -17.26
C TYR A 27 19.04 0.17 -17.53
N PHE A 28 18.24 0.23 -16.46
CA PHE A 28 16.81 0.48 -16.60
C PHE A 28 16.70 1.87 -17.23
N PRO A 29 16.13 2.01 -18.43
CA PRO A 29 15.82 3.34 -18.93
C PRO A 29 14.97 4.03 -17.86
N PRO A 30 15.16 5.34 -17.60
CA PRO A 30 14.19 6.06 -16.79
C PRO A 30 12.83 5.79 -17.40
N VAL A 31 11.97 5.12 -16.65
CA VAL A 31 10.56 5.00 -17.01
C VAL A 31 10.11 6.44 -17.17
N LEU A 32 9.92 6.87 -18.42
CA LEU A 32 9.21 8.09 -18.76
C LEU A 32 7.96 8.02 -17.92
N ALA A 33 7.86 8.86 -16.87
CA ALA A 33 6.76 8.85 -15.94
C ALA A 33 5.49 8.89 -16.77
N GLN A 34 4.84 7.73 -16.95
CA GLN A 34 3.57 7.67 -17.63
C GLN A 34 2.68 8.53 -16.75
N ARG A 35 2.21 9.64 -17.32
CA ARG A 35 1.36 10.56 -16.60
C ARG A 35 0.14 9.76 -16.18
N ILE A 36 0.07 9.40 -14.90
CA ILE A 36 -1.02 8.59 -14.36
C ILE A 36 -2.29 9.39 -14.63
N PRO A 37 -3.20 8.90 -15.50
CA PRO A 37 -4.39 9.65 -15.81
C PRO A 37 -5.16 9.83 -14.50
N THR A 38 -5.34 11.08 -14.10
CA THR A 38 -6.17 11.40 -12.94
C THR A 38 -7.60 10.91 -13.21
N PRO A 39 -8.23 10.19 -12.26
CA PRO A 39 -9.51 9.55 -12.52
C PRO A 39 -10.59 10.56 -12.89
N GLN A 40 -11.51 10.13 -13.75
CA GLN A 40 -12.81 10.78 -13.87
C GLN A 40 -13.60 10.51 -12.58
N VAL A 41 -14.26 11.53 -12.05
CA VAL A 41 -15.07 11.41 -10.83
C VAL A 41 -16.52 11.68 -11.18
N GLN A 42 -17.40 10.76 -10.81
CA GLN A 42 -18.83 10.85 -11.06
C GLN A 42 -19.58 10.68 -9.74
N ALA A 43 -20.35 11.68 -9.33
CA ALA A 43 -21.31 11.51 -8.25
C ALA A 43 -22.57 10.81 -8.79
N LEU A 44 -22.99 9.73 -8.13
CA LEU A 44 -24.26 9.05 -8.43
C LEU A 44 -25.45 9.70 -7.71
N GLU A 45 -25.18 10.66 -6.83
CA GLU A 45 -26.18 11.37 -6.04
C GLU A 45 -25.92 12.88 -6.03
N PRO A 46 -26.99 13.73 -6.02
CA PRO A 46 -26.83 15.19 -6.09
C PRO A 46 -26.01 15.79 -4.95
N SER A 47 -26.10 15.26 -3.73
CA SER A 47 -25.36 15.80 -2.58
C SER A 47 -23.84 15.65 -2.71
N LEU A 48 -23.37 14.70 -3.52
CA LEU A 48 -21.94 14.45 -3.77
C LEU A 48 -21.45 15.13 -5.06
N ALA A 49 -22.36 15.70 -5.86
CA ALA A 49 -22.09 16.29 -7.16
C ALA A 49 -21.49 17.72 -7.05
N SER A 50 -20.37 17.84 -6.34
CA SER A 50 -19.61 19.09 -6.19
C SER A 50 -18.26 19.00 -6.90
N SER A 51 -17.84 20.11 -7.50
CA SER A 51 -16.50 20.25 -8.07
C SER A 51 -15.42 20.19 -7.00
N GLU A 52 -15.68 20.71 -5.78
CA GLU A 52 -14.72 20.59 -4.67
C GLU A 52 -14.50 19.13 -4.27
N ILE A 53 -15.57 18.34 -4.11
CA ILE A 53 -15.47 16.91 -3.78
C ILE A 53 -14.74 16.15 -4.89
N SER A 54 -15.06 16.45 -6.15
CA SER A 54 -14.38 15.83 -7.30
C SER A 54 -12.89 16.14 -7.33
N SER A 55 -12.50 17.39 -7.06
CA SER A 55 -11.09 17.79 -6.95
C SER A 55 -10.41 17.14 -5.75
N PHE A 56 -11.09 17.03 -4.62
CA PHE A 56 -10.58 16.35 -3.42
C PHE A 56 -10.21 14.89 -3.70
N VAL A 57 -11.07 14.15 -4.42
CA VAL A 57 -10.79 12.76 -4.82
C VAL A 57 -9.57 12.67 -5.74
N LYS A 58 -9.51 13.53 -6.76
CA LYS A 58 -8.42 13.54 -7.74
C LYS A 58 -7.08 13.86 -7.09
N GLU A 59 -7.05 14.89 -6.27
CA GLU A 59 -5.86 15.33 -5.54
C GLU A 59 -5.44 14.31 -4.48
N GLY A 60 -6.42 13.74 -3.77
CA GLY A 60 -6.18 12.67 -2.81
C GLY A 60 -5.56 11.43 -3.47
N PHE A 61 -6.10 10.98 -4.60
CA PHE A 61 -5.53 9.84 -5.33
C PHE A 61 -4.10 10.11 -5.79
N ASN A 62 -3.85 11.28 -6.39
CA ASN A 62 -2.50 11.68 -6.80
C ASN A 62 -1.54 11.74 -5.60
N TYR A 63 -2.00 12.22 -4.44
CA TYR A 63 -1.20 12.28 -3.22
C TYR A 63 -0.93 10.89 -2.65
N ALA A 64 -1.92 10.00 -2.63
CA ALA A 64 -1.76 8.60 -2.23
C ALA A 64 -0.70 7.91 -3.10
N VAL A 65 -0.71 8.16 -4.41
CA VAL A 65 0.30 7.63 -5.34
C VAL A 65 1.70 8.18 -5.06
N GLU A 66 1.82 9.44 -4.68
CA GLU A 66 3.11 10.04 -4.29
C GLU A 66 3.67 9.39 -3.00
N LEU A 67 2.79 9.04 -2.06
CA LEU A 67 3.19 8.45 -0.80
C LEU A 67 3.50 6.95 -0.90
N TYR A 68 2.65 6.19 -1.58
CA TYR A 68 2.61 4.72 -1.48
C TYR A 68 2.83 3.98 -2.80
N GLY A 69 3.04 4.70 -3.90
CA GLY A 69 3.28 4.10 -5.22
C GLY A 69 2.01 4.00 -6.08
N GLU A 70 2.17 3.49 -7.29
CA GLU A 70 1.07 3.40 -8.26
C GLU A 70 0.01 2.39 -7.82
N SER A 71 -1.23 2.59 -8.28
CA SER A 71 -2.30 1.64 -8.03
C SER A 71 -2.04 0.32 -8.77
N ARG A 72 -2.41 -0.80 -8.15
CA ARG A 72 -2.25 -2.14 -8.74
C ARG A 72 -3.05 -2.29 -10.05
N ILE A 73 -4.21 -1.66 -10.09
CA ILE A 73 -5.13 -1.62 -11.24
C ILE A 73 -5.29 -0.14 -11.61
N PRO A 74 -5.24 0.23 -12.90
CA PRO A 74 -5.47 1.61 -13.31
C PRO A 74 -6.81 2.13 -12.79
N VAL A 75 -6.82 3.31 -12.17
CA VAL A 75 -8.03 3.95 -11.66
C VAL A 75 -8.48 4.99 -12.68
N ASN A 76 -9.35 4.60 -13.60
CA ASN A 76 -9.81 5.47 -14.68
C ASN A 76 -11.06 6.26 -14.30
N LYS A 77 -11.95 5.64 -13.52
CA LYS A 77 -13.22 6.23 -13.09
C LYS A 77 -13.54 5.87 -11.65
N VAL A 78 -13.99 6.87 -10.89
CA VAL A 78 -14.44 6.74 -9.51
C VAL A 78 -15.85 7.28 -9.41
N ASN A 79 -16.80 6.39 -9.09
CA ASN A 79 -18.15 6.77 -8.71
C ASN A 79 -18.20 7.10 -7.22
N LEU A 80 -19.04 8.06 -6.83
CA LEU A 80 -19.31 8.39 -5.43
C LEU A 80 -20.79 8.15 -5.13
N GLN A 81 -21.06 7.40 -4.05
CA GLN A 81 -22.42 7.03 -3.65
C GLN A 81 -22.58 7.04 -2.14
N LEU A 82 -23.75 7.43 -1.62
CA LEU A 82 -24.06 7.23 -0.21
C LEU A 82 -24.54 5.80 0.05
N TYR A 83 -24.09 5.23 1.15
CA TYR A 83 -24.45 3.88 1.56
C TYR A 83 -24.44 3.73 3.07
N SER A 84 -24.96 2.61 3.59
CA SER A 84 -24.98 2.36 5.04
C SER A 84 -23.58 2.12 5.62
N ARG A 85 -22.61 1.74 4.79
CA ARG A 85 -21.23 1.46 5.16
C ARG A 85 -20.28 2.09 4.13
N ALA A 86 -19.16 2.63 4.61
CA ALA A 86 -18.11 3.09 3.72
C ALA A 86 -17.29 1.90 3.23
N LEU A 87 -16.97 1.93 1.93
CA LEU A 87 -16.09 0.95 1.28
C LEU A 87 -15.72 1.44 -0.11
N THR A 88 -14.58 0.96 -0.60
CA THR A 88 -14.14 1.15 -1.98
C THR A 88 -14.28 -0.17 -2.72
N ALA A 89 -15.20 -0.22 -3.69
CA ALA A 89 -15.41 -1.39 -4.53
C ALA A 89 -14.77 -1.20 -5.89
N MET A 90 -14.21 -2.28 -6.42
CA MET A 90 -13.85 -2.39 -7.83
C MET A 90 -15.05 -2.98 -8.58
N GLU A 91 -15.66 -2.17 -9.43
CA GLU A 91 -16.87 -2.54 -10.18
C GLU A 91 -16.53 -3.16 -11.53
N ASP A 92 -15.54 -2.61 -12.21
CA ASP A 92 -15.03 -3.10 -13.48
C ASP A 92 -13.50 -3.03 -13.49
N ARG A 93 -12.87 -4.19 -13.30
CA ARG A 93 -11.42 -4.33 -13.27
C ARG A 93 -10.76 -3.97 -14.60
N ASP A 94 -11.38 -4.35 -15.71
CA ASP A 94 -10.77 -4.23 -17.03
C ASP A 94 -10.81 -2.78 -17.53
N ASN A 95 -11.85 -2.04 -17.12
CA ASN A 95 -11.99 -0.62 -17.42
C ASN A 95 -11.46 0.30 -16.30
N GLY A 96 -11.06 -0.24 -15.15
CA GLY A 96 -10.57 0.55 -14.03
C GLY A 96 -11.65 1.42 -13.39
N GLU A 97 -12.86 0.89 -13.28
CA GLU A 97 -14.00 1.56 -12.64
C GLU A 97 -14.17 1.11 -11.19
N PHE A 98 -14.24 2.09 -10.31
CA PHE A 98 -14.40 1.91 -8.88
C PHE A 98 -15.59 2.71 -8.38
N THR A 99 -16.19 2.28 -7.27
CA THR A 99 -17.16 3.07 -6.51
C THR A 99 -16.65 3.25 -5.09
N ILE A 100 -16.58 4.50 -4.64
CA ILE A 100 -16.44 4.83 -3.22
C ILE A 100 -17.84 5.03 -2.65
N TYR A 101 -18.22 4.16 -1.74
CA TYR A 101 -19.41 4.29 -0.94
C TYR A 101 -19.08 5.04 0.36
N LEU A 102 -19.94 5.96 0.76
CA LEU A 102 -19.76 6.80 1.96
C LEU A 102 -20.98 6.70 2.85
N SER A 103 -20.78 6.59 4.16
CA SER A 103 -21.86 6.64 5.14
C SER A 103 -22.07 8.03 5.75
N ARG A 104 -21.24 9.00 5.37
CA ARG A 104 -21.30 10.39 5.82
C ARG A 104 -21.63 11.31 4.66
N ARG A 105 -22.40 12.36 4.95
CA ARG A 105 -22.75 13.45 4.04
C ARG A 105 -21.69 14.56 4.09
N PRO A 106 -21.51 15.35 3.02
CA PRO A 106 -20.48 16.41 2.97
C PRO A 106 -20.52 17.43 4.11
N SER A 107 -21.69 17.66 4.71
CA SER A 107 -21.86 18.58 5.84
C SER A 107 -21.39 18.01 7.19
N GLU A 108 -21.11 16.70 7.27
CA GLU A 108 -20.68 16.05 8.52
C GLU A 108 -19.16 16.13 8.68
N TYR A 109 -18.69 16.38 9.90
CA TYR A 109 -17.26 16.42 10.25
C TYR A 109 -16.48 15.21 9.71
N ALA A 110 -17.07 14.02 9.87
CA ALA A 110 -16.47 12.75 9.50
C ALA A 110 -16.31 12.56 7.97
N PHE A 111 -16.94 13.39 7.13
CA PHE A 111 -16.98 13.17 5.68
C PHE A 111 -15.61 13.11 5.02
N HIS A 112 -14.79 14.14 5.18
CA HIS A 112 -13.49 14.21 4.50
C HIS A 112 -12.53 13.14 5.01
N GLY A 113 -12.59 12.80 6.30
CA GLY A 113 -11.79 11.72 6.87
C GLY A 113 -12.16 10.36 6.28
N GLN A 114 -13.47 10.07 6.20
CA GLN A 114 -13.97 8.84 5.58
C GLN A 114 -13.62 8.78 4.09
N LEU A 115 -13.88 9.87 3.34
CA LEU A 115 -13.55 9.95 1.92
C LEU A 115 -12.05 9.75 1.68
N SER A 116 -11.20 10.34 2.50
CA SER A 116 -9.74 10.18 2.37
C SER A 116 -9.31 8.75 2.65
N HIS A 117 -9.87 8.09 3.66
CA HIS A 117 -9.59 6.68 3.94
C HIS A 117 -9.91 5.81 2.71
N GLU A 118 -11.11 5.99 2.13
CA GLU A 118 -11.54 5.24 0.94
C GLU A 118 -10.70 5.55 -0.31
N ILE A 119 -10.26 6.80 -0.49
CA ILE A 119 -9.30 7.14 -1.55
C ILE A 119 -8.00 6.34 -1.41
N GLY A 120 -7.53 6.07 -0.18
CA GLY A 120 -6.36 5.23 0.06
C GLY A 120 -6.52 3.82 -0.52
N HIS A 121 -7.72 3.25 -0.39
CA HIS A 121 -8.05 1.92 -0.92
C HIS A 121 -8.08 1.83 -2.45
N LEU A 122 -8.19 2.96 -3.17
CA LEU A 122 -8.07 2.97 -4.64
C LEU A 122 -6.70 2.46 -5.13
N LEU A 123 -5.65 2.51 -4.30
CA LEU A 123 -4.34 1.98 -4.67
C LEU A 123 -4.37 0.45 -4.83
N ASN A 124 -5.18 -0.25 -4.03
CA ASN A 124 -5.43 -1.68 -4.19
C ASN A 124 -6.70 -2.11 -3.43
N ALA A 125 -7.86 -2.00 -4.07
CA ALA A 125 -9.17 -2.33 -3.47
C ALA A 125 -9.38 -3.84 -3.22
N GLN A 126 -8.42 -4.70 -3.57
CA GLN A 126 -8.47 -6.13 -3.28
C GLN A 126 -7.81 -6.49 -1.93
N LEU A 127 -7.13 -5.55 -1.27
CA LEU A 127 -6.48 -5.78 0.01
C LEU A 127 -7.48 -5.69 1.17
N PHE A 128 -7.64 -6.80 1.89
CA PHE A 128 -8.46 -6.90 3.10
C PHE A 128 -7.56 -7.29 4.26
N ASP A 129 -6.73 -6.35 4.71
CA ASP A 129 -5.64 -6.62 5.62
C ASP A 129 -5.42 -5.47 6.62
N CYS A 130 -5.08 -5.82 7.86
CA CYS A 130 -4.95 -4.87 8.97
C CYS A 130 -3.91 -3.76 8.70
N TYR A 131 -2.83 -4.06 7.97
CA TYR A 131 -1.82 -3.06 7.67
C TYR A 131 -2.33 -2.04 6.64
N VAL A 132 -3.17 -2.48 5.70
CA VAL A 132 -3.76 -1.59 4.68
C VAL A 132 -4.83 -0.70 5.29
N GLU A 133 -5.64 -1.22 6.21
CA GLU A 133 -6.60 -0.39 6.97
C GLU A 133 -5.89 0.72 7.77
N GLY A 134 -4.78 0.38 8.43
CA GLY A 134 -3.97 1.36 9.14
C GLY A 134 -3.31 2.37 8.20
N MET A 135 -2.82 1.92 7.05
CA MET A 135 -2.18 2.76 6.03
C MET A 135 -3.17 3.73 5.37
N SER A 136 -4.37 3.27 5.02
CA SER A 136 -5.47 4.11 4.51
C SER A 136 -5.96 5.11 5.57
N THR A 137 -6.00 4.72 6.85
CA THR A 137 -6.35 5.64 7.94
C THR A 137 -5.27 6.68 8.21
N LEU A 138 -3.99 6.29 8.17
CA LEU A 138 -2.87 7.23 8.23
C LEU A 138 -2.83 8.16 7.01
N PHE A 139 -3.18 7.66 5.83
CA PHE A 139 -3.34 8.49 4.64
C PHE A 139 -4.43 9.55 4.84
N ALA A 140 -5.55 9.20 5.49
CA ALA A 140 -6.61 10.15 5.79
C ALA A 140 -6.13 11.31 6.68
N GLU A 141 -5.34 11.02 7.73
CA GLU A 141 -4.66 12.06 8.53
C GLU A 141 -3.84 13.00 7.63
N LYS A 142 -2.92 12.43 6.85
CA LYS A 142 -2.02 13.21 5.99
C LYS A 142 -2.76 14.06 4.96
N MET A 143 -3.82 13.50 4.37
CA MET A 143 -4.63 14.20 3.38
C MET A 143 -5.34 15.39 4.03
N LEU A 144 -5.99 15.20 5.18
CA LEU A 144 -6.69 16.28 5.89
C LEU A 144 -5.72 17.39 6.30
N GLU A 145 -4.58 17.03 6.90
CA GLU A 145 -3.55 17.98 7.29
C GLU A 145 -3.01 18.78 6.10
N SER A 146 -2.77 18.13 4.95
CA SER A 146 -2.32 18.80 3.72
C SER A 146 -3.32 19.84 3.18
N LYS A 147 -4.59 19.73 3.57
CA LYS A 147 -5.68 20.64 3.22
C LYS A 147 -6.03 21.63 4.32
N GLY A 148 -5.32 21.62 5.44
CA GLY A 148 -5.64 22.43 6.61
C GLY A 148 -6.97 22.05 7.28
N LEU A 149 -7.42 20.80 7.10
CA LEU A 149 -8.60 20.24 7.74
C LEU A 149 -8.21 19.58 9.08
N ASP A 150 -9.14 19.60 10.03
CA ASP A 150 -8.91 19.05 11.36
C ASP A 150 -9.03 17.52 11.39
N TRP A 151 -7.99 16.86 11.92
CA TRP A 151 -7.95 15.42 12.18
C TRP A 151 -8.20 15.07 13.66
N SER A 152 -8.13 16.03 14.57
CA SER A 152 -8.06 15.77 16.01
C SER A 152 -9.28 15.03 16.56
N GLY A 153 -10.47 15.25 15.99
CA GLY A 153 -11.69 14.51 16.33
C GLY A 153 -11.58 13.01 16.03
N TRP A 154 -10.98 12.64 14.90
CA TRP A 154 -10.72 11.23 14.56
C TRP A 154 -9.68 10.60 15.48
N GLU A 155 -8.57 11.29 15.71
CA GLU A 155 -7.53 10.77 16.60
C GLU A 155 -8.07 10.55 18.03
N ASN A 156 -8.84 11.51 18.56
CA ASN A 156 -9.50 11.36 19.86
C ASN A 156 -10.50 10.20 19.87
N TYR A 157 -11.28 10.04 18.81
CA TYR A 157 -12.24 8.94 18.67
C TYR A 157 -11.54 7.56 18.69
N PHE A 158 -10.39 7.43 18.02
CA PHE A 158 -9.55 6.23 18.05
C PHE A 158 -8.91 5.98 19.42
N ARG A 159 -8.41 7.02 20.11
CA ARG A 159 -7.85 6.89 21.47
C ARG A 159 -8.87 6.39 22.49
N GLN A 160 -10.15 6.70 22.28
CA GLN A 160 -11.25 6.25 23.15
C GLN A 160 -11.65 4.78 22.92
N GLY A 161 -11.14 4.14 21.87
CA GLY A 161 -11.46 2.74 21.54
C GLY A 161 -12.85 2.53 20.92
N SER A 162 -13.48 3.58 20.39
CA SER A 162 -14.81 3.50 19.78
C SER A 162 -14.85 2.69 18.49
N GLU A 163 -13.72 2.64 17.77
CA GLU A 163 -13.49 1.80 16.58
C GLU A 163 -12.20 1.01 16.79
N PRO A 164 -12.24 -0.15 17.47
CA PRO A 164 -11.04 -0.88 17.87
C PRO A 164 -10.12 -1.25 16.70
N LEU A 165 -10.70 -1.73 15.59
CA LEU A 165 -9.90 -2.13 14.42
C LEU A 165 -9.15 -0.94 13.84
N TYR A 166 -9.88 0.10 13.43
CA TYR A 166 -9.30 1.28 12.79
C TYR A 166 -8.35 2.03 13.72
N GLY A 167 -8.70 2.17 15.01
CA GLY A 167 -7.85 2.83 15.98
C GLY A 167 -6.54 2.10 16.22
N SER A 168 -6.58 0.78 16.42
CA SER A 168 -5.36 -0.01 16.65
C SER A 168 -4.46 -0.08 15.41
N THR A 169 -5.04 -0.25 14.21
CA THR A 169 -4.25 -0.28 12.98
C THR A 169 -3.66 1.10 12.64
N TYR A 170 -4.38 2.19 12.91
CA TYR A 170 -3.89 3.56 12.75
C TYR A 170 -2.66 3.83 13.61
N PHE A 171 -2.72 3.58 14.93
CA PHE A 171 -1.57 3.85 15.81
C PHE A 171 -0.37 2.97 15.47
N MET A 172 -0.60 1.71 15.08
CA MET A 172 0.46 0.84 14.59
C MET A 172 1.10 1.43 13.32
N MET A 173 0.30 1.73 12.30
CA MET A 173 0.82 2.18 11.01
C MET A 173 1.44 3.58 11.05
N LYS A 174 1.00 4.43 11.98
CA LYS A 174 1.64 5.73 12.24
C LYS A 174 3.09 5.54 12.71
N GLU A 175 3.31 4.73 13.75
CA GLU A 175 4.67 4.46 14.28
C GLU A 175 5.52 3.64 13.28
N VAL A 176 4.91 2.72 12.53
CA VAL A 176 5.57 1.97 11.45
C VAL A 176 6.05 2.91 10.35
N ALA A 177 5.20 3.83 9.88
CA ALA A 177 5.57 4.74 8.80
C ALA A 177 6.68 5.71 9.20
N GLU A 178 6.66 6.20 10.44
CA GLU A 178 7.73 7.03 11.02
C GLU A 178 9.06 6.25 11.10
N THR A 179 9.00 4.99 11.53
CA THR A 179 10.19 4.14 11.72
C THR A 179 10.76 3.62 10.39
N ALA A 180 9.89 3.20 9.47
CA ALA A 180 10.29 2.67 8.16
C ALA A 180 10.77 3.78 7.22
N GLY A 181 10.21 4.98 7.33
CA GLY A 181 10.52 6.12 6.48
C GLY A 181 9.88 6.05 5.08
N LYS A 182 9.86 7.21 4.39
CA LYS A 182 9.15 7.40 3.11
C LYS A 182 9.53 6.37 2.04
N ALA A 183 10.83 6.05 1.92
CA ALA A 183 11.31 5.13 0.88
C ALA A 183 10.75 3.71 1.04
N ASN A 184 10.73 3.18 2.27
CA ASN A 184 10.20 1.83 2.55
C ASN A 184 8.67 1.80 2.51
N MET A 185 8.01 2.87 2.95
CA MET A 185 6.55 2.97 2.85
C MET A 185 6.06 3.05 1.40
N ARG A 186 6.83 3.69 0.52
CA ARG A 186 6.49 3.79 -0.91
C ARG A 186 6.50 2.44 -1.64
N SER A 187 7.21 1.43 -1.14
CA SER A 187 7.23 0.09 -1.73
C SER A 187 6.22 -0.87 -1.08
N PHE A 188 5.53 -0.44 -0.02
CA PHE A 188 4.71 -1.30 0.84
C PHE A 188 3.69 -2.14 0.07
N LEU A 189 2.94 -1.51 -0.84
CA LEU A 189 1.89 -2.18 -1.62
C LEU A 189 2.43 -3.16 -2.68
N ASN A 190 3.73 -3.12 -3.01
CA ASN A 190 4.35 -4.09 -3.92
C ASN A 190 4.44 -5.50 -3.32
N PHE A 191 4.21 -5.63 -2.01
CA PHE A 191 4.21 -6.89 -1.28
C PHE A 191 2.81 -7.45 -1.07
N ALA A 192 1.80 -6.91 -1.78
CA ALA A 192 0.47 -7.50 -1.82
C ALA A 192 0.52 -8.87 -2.53
N VAL A 193 0.00 -9.90 -1.86
CA VAL A 193 -0.11 -11.28 -2.36
C VAL A 193 -1.55 -11.79 -2.19
N TYR A 194 -1.98 -12.71 -3.04
CA TYR A 194 -3.33 -13.28 -2.95
C TYR A 194 -3.48 -14.21 -1.74
N ASN A 195 -4.66 -14.22 -1.12
CA ASN A 195 -5.00 -15.08 0.02
C ASN A 195 -5.14 -16.55 -0.38
N ASP A 196 -5.58 -16.81 -1.61
CA ASP A 196 -5.95 -18.13 -2.09
C ASP A 196 -5.84 -18.25 -3.62
N GLU A 197 -6.19 -19.44 -4.13
CA GLU A 197 -6.24 -19.76 -5.55
C GLU A 197 -7.34 -19.01 -6.32
N THR A 198 -8.36 -18.48 -5.63
CA THR A 198 -9.45 -17.71 -6.27
C THR A 198 -8.99 -16.32 -6.69
N GLN A 199 -7.85 -15.85 -6.17
CA GLN A 199 -7.23 -14.56 -6.49
C GLN A 199 -8.19 -13.37 -6.33
N LYS A 200 -9.18 -13.52 -5.45
CA LYS A 200 -10.17 -12.48 -5.19
C LYS A 200 -9.64 -11.44 -4.22
N TRP A 201 -9.05 -11.90 -3.12
CA TRP A 201 -8.60 -11.08 -2.00
C TRP A 201 -7.11 -11.19 -1.79
N MET A 202 -6.54 -10.12 -1.26
CA MET A 202 -5.11 -9.97 -1.04
C MET A 202 -4.82 -9.60 0.42
N HIS A 203 -3.59 -9.88 0.83
CA HIS A 203 -2.98 -9.39 2.06
C HIS A 203 -1.55 -8.91 1.78
N ILE A 204 -0.95 -8.24 2.75
CA ILE A 204 0.45 -7.85 2.68
C ILE A 204 1.33 -9.00 3.17
N ASP A 205 2.30 -9.40 2.36
CA ASP A 205 3.42 -10.26 2.78
C ASP A 205 4.40 -9.44 3.63
N ILE A 206 4.07 -9.31 4.93
CA ILE A 206 4.79 -8.44 5.85
C ILE A 206 6.25 -8.86 6.02
N ASP A 207 6.54 -10.15 6.06
CA ASP A 207 7.91 -10.66 6.21
C ASP A 207 8.77 -10.34 4.99
N ARG A 208 8.20 -10.46 3.79
CA ARG A 208 8.91 -10.12 2.57
C ARG A 208 9.12 -8.60 2.44
N TRP A 209 8.15 -7.78 2.87
CA TRP A 209 8.35 -6.33 2.94
C TRP A 209 9.47 -5.96 3.93
N LEU A 210 9.42 -6.50 5.14
CA LEU A 210 10.46 -6.32 6.16
C LEU A 210 11.84 -6.75 5.65
N SER A 211 11.92 -7.90 4.97
CA SER A 211 13.15 -8.44 4.40
C SER A 211 13.73 -7.59 3.27
N SER A 212 12.94 -6.71 2.66
CA SER A 212 13.42 -5.78 1.63
C SER A 212 14.19 -4.58 2.21
N MET A 213 14.08 -4.34 3.52
CA MET A 213 14.74 -3.25 4.22
C MET A 213 16.16 -3.62 4.67
N SER A 214 16.95 -2.61 5.04
CA SER A 214 18.21 -2.84 5.77
C SER A 214 17.95 -3.52 7.11
N ASP A 215 18.92 -4.27 7.62
CA ASP A 215 18.78 -5.01 8.89
C ASP A 215 18.37 -4.11 10.06
N SER A 216 18.95 -2.91 10.14
CA SER A 216 18.61 -1.93 11.18
C SER A 216 17.15 -1.49 11.08
N ALA A 217 16.70 -1.07 9.89
CA ALA A 217 15.32 -0.60 9.69
C ALA A 217 14.33 -1.75 9.92
N ARG A 218 14.61 -2.94 9.37
CA ARG A 218 13.81 -4.14 9.55
C ARG A 218 13.58 -4.46 11.03
N ASN A 219 14.65 -4.44 11.83
CA ASN A 219 14.56 -4.77 13.25
C ASN A 219 13.75 -3.74 14.03
N GLU A 220 13.91 -2.44 13.76
CA GLU A 220 13.14 -1.41 14.44
C GLU A 220 11.66 -1.44 14.04
N VAL A 221 11.34 -1.58 12.75
CA VAL A 221 9.95 -1.71 12.29
C VAL A 221 9.29 -2.96 12.87
N LYS A 222 10.01 -4.10 12.91
CA LYS A 222 9.49 -5.34 13.51
C LYS A 222 9.17 -5.17 15.00
N LYS A 223 10.01 -4.44 15.76
CA LYS A 223 9.72 -4.13 17.18
C LYS A 223 8.43 -3.33 17.33
N VAL A 224 8.22 -2.33 16.47
CA VAL A 224 7.00 -1.53 16.46
C VAL A 224 5.78 -2.40 16.15
N ILE A 225 5.84 -3.23 15.10
CA ILE A 225 4.73 -4.13 14.77
C ILE A 225 4.43 -5.04 15.96
N ASN A 226 5.45 -5.70 16.53
CA ASN A 226 5.27 -6.64 17.65
C ASN A 226 4.70 -5.99 18.93
N LYS A 227 4.93 -4.68 19.12
CA LYS A 227 4.33 -3.91 20.21
C LYS A 227 2.82 -3.74 20.06
N HIS A 228 2.31 -3.59 18.83
CA HIS A 228 0.89 -3.29 18.56
C HIS A 228 0.06 -4.49 18.12
N ILE A 229 0.68 -5.47 17.44
CA ILE A 229 -0.02 -6.54 16.73
C ILE A 229 -0.98 -7.37 17.59
N PRO A 230 -0.74 -7.63 18.91
CA PRO A 230 -1.69 -8.39 19.71
C PRO A 230 -3.06 -7.70 19.84
N ALA A 231 -3.08 -6.37 20.01
CA ALA A 231 -4.32 -5.60 20.09
C ALA A 231 -5.03 -5.53 18.73
N VAL A 232 -4.26 -5.41 17.65
CA VAL A 232 -4.79 -5.40 16.28
C VAL A 232 -5.45 -6.74 15.95
N ILE A 233 -4.80 -7.86 16.25
CA ILE A 233 -5.35 -9.20 16.00
C ILE A 233 -6.65 -9.42 16.77
N GLU A 234 -6.73 -8.96 18.01
CA GLU A 234 -7.96 -9.06 18.79
C GLU A 234 -9.11 -8.24 18.18
N ALA A 235 -8.80 -7.03 17.71
CA ALA A 235 -9.77 -6.20 17.00
C ALA A 235 -10.22 -6.82 15.68
N VAL A 236 -9.30 -7.43 14.92
CA VAL A 236 -9.60 -8.13 13.64
C VAL A 236 -10.50 -9.34 13.86
N LYS A 237 -10.28 -10.15 14.91
CA LYS A 237 -11.15 -11.30 15.23
C LYS A 237 -12.60 -10.89 15.50
N SER A 238 -12.79 -9.68 16.00
CA SER A 238 -14.11 -9.12 16.30
C SER A 238 -14.75 -8.43 15.08
N ALA A 239 -14.01 -8.30 13.98
CA ALA A 239 -14.42 -7.65 12.74
C ALA A 239 -14.91 -8.67 11.69
N ASP A 240 -15.04 -8.21 10.44
CA ASP A 240 -15.42 -9.06 9.31
C ASP A 240 -14.39 -10.19 9.09
N PRO A 241 -14.82 -11.45 8.91
CA PRO A 241 -13.91 -12.58 8.70
C PRO A 241 -13.03 -12.47 7.45
N LEU A 242 -13.30 -11.54 6.55
CA LEU A 242 -12.45 -11.26 5.39
C LEU A 242 -11.12 -10.59 5.76
N PHE A 243 -11.03 -9.90 6.90
CA PHE A 243 -9.80 -9.23 7.31
C PHE A 243 -8.72 -10.21 7.75
N THR A 244 -7.54 -10.08 7.15
CA THR A 244 -6.35 -10.79 7.60
C THR A 244 -5.46 -9.87 8.44
N CYS A 245 -4.71 -10.48 9.35
CA CYS A 245 -3.61 -9.80 10.01
C CYS A 245 -2.55 -10.84 10.38
N LYS A 246 -1.41 -10.78 9.71
CA LYS A 246 -0.30 -11.71 9.95
C LYS A 246 0.76 -11.04 10.80
N GLU A 247 1.17 -11.70 11.87
CA GLU A 247 2.35 -11.29 12.64
C GLU A 247 3.62 -11.56 11.82
N PRO A 248 4.66 -10.71 11.96
CA PRO A 248 5.94 -10.96 11.33
C PRO A 248 6.68 -12.11 12.04
N ASN A 249 7.29 -13.01 11.27
CA ASN A 249 8.10 -14.13 11.77
C ASN A 249 9.44 -13.65 12.33
#